data_AF-A0A1I2I7W9-F1
#
_entry.id   AF-A0A1I2I7W9-F1
#
_cell.length_a   1.000
_cell.length_b   1.000
_cell.length_c   1.000
_cell.angle_alpha   90.00
_cell.angle_beta   90.00
_cell.angle_gamma   90.00
#
_symmetry.space_group_name_H-M   'P 1'
#
loop_
_entity.id
_entity.type
_entity.pdbx_description
1 polymer ?
#
loop_
_entity_poly.entity_id
_entity_poly.type
_entity_poly.pdbx_seq_one_letter_code
_entity_poly.pdbx_strand_id
1 'polypeptide(L)'
;MHSGESLHETDEVDRSGVEVEASRLRRAVLVIGSAEVLRALRAHGTIAWFRISAGVDPLDSLGRPPLVVLRYADPQDRVRLAIPPTVETFEGNVAWVADVSAENWNLEPRRVRDELSGAAPGYPGVLSDLKHGDQDFCIRATRDLELLLARIERLHDGVRGGGPVRAGHRNPEFSPHRLH
;
A
#
# COMPACT_ATOMS: atom_id res chain seq x y z
N MET A 1 62.36 -10.05 46.00
CA MET A 1 61.96 -10.09 44.58
C MET A 1 60.46 -9.86 44.54
N HIS A 2 60.06 -8.76 43.90
CA HIS A 2 58.69 -8.30 43.78
C HIS A 2 57.92 -9.06 42.69
N SER A 3 56.60 -8.90 42.76
CA SER A 3 55.64 -8.80 41.64
C SER A 3 54.82 -10.05 41.32
N GLY A 4 53.51 -9.85 41.37
CA GLY A 4 52.50 -10.76 40.85
C GLY A 4 51.05 -10.39 41.21
N GLU A 5 50.69 -9.10 41.27
CA GLU A 5 49.29 -8.65 41.32
C GLU A 5 48.83 -8.21 39.91
N SER A 6 47.59 -8.62 39.57
CA SER A 6 46.54 -7.82 38.92
C SER A 6 46.17 -7.99 37.42
N LEU A 7 44.83 -7.96 37.24
CA LEU A 7 43.99 -7.52 36.09
C LEU A 7 43.89 -8.47 34.87
N HIS A 8 42.71 -8.82 34.32
CA HIS A 8 41.50 -8.06 33.93
C HIS A 8 40.30 -9.02 33.92
N GLU A 9 39.04 -8.77 34.34
CA GLU A 9 38.13 -7.61 34.24
C GLU A 9 38.16 -6.88 32.88
N THR A 10 37.35 -7.39 31.94
CA THR A 10 36.19 -6.71 31.32
C THR A 10 35.80 -7.45 30.04
N ASP A 11 34.65 -8.12 30.05
CA ASP A 11 33.94 -8.49 28.83
C ASP A 11 32.43 -8.28 29.05
N GLU A 12 32.10 -7.08 29.52
CA GLU A 12 30.75 -6.53 29.55
C GLU A 12 30.58 -5.61 28.34
N VAL A 13 30.89 -6.15 27.16
CA VAL A 13 30.70 -5.46 25.88
C VAL A 13 29.22 -5.55 25.51
N ASP A 14 28.54 -4.42 25.71
CA ASP A 14 27.55 -3.86 24.80
C ASP A 14 26.30 -4.71 24.46
N ARG A 15 25.67 -5.33 25.47
CA ARG A 15 24.29 -5.83 25.32
C ARG A 15 23.25 -4.71 25.33
N SER A 16 23.57 -3.58 25.97
CA SER A 16 22.66 -2.44 26.11
C SER A 16 22.49 -1.62 24.82
N GLY A 17 23.52 -1.50 23.98
CA GLY A 17 23.42 -0.83 22.67
C GLY A 17 22.51 -1.58 21.70
N VAL A 18 22.62 -2.90 21.65
CA VAL A 18 21.78 -3.76 20.79
C VAL A 18 20.30 -3.72 21.22
N GLU A 19 20.03 -3.70 22.52
CA GLU A 19 18.67 -3.67 23.05
C GLU A 19 18.01 -2.28 22.87
N VAL A 20 18.80 -1.19 22.94
CA VAL A 20 18.32 0.17 22.68
C VAL A 20 18.08 0.40 21.19
N GLU A 21 18.93 -0.11 20.29
CA GLU A 21 18.72 0.00 18.85
C GLU A 21 17.59 -0.93 18.37
N ALA A 22 17.46 -2.12 18.93
CA ALA A 22 16.29 -2.98 18.76
C ALA A 22 15.02 -2.32 19.32
N SER A 23 15.10 -1.60 20.44
CA SER A 23 13.98 -0.84 21.01
C SER A 23 13.62 0.40 20.18
N ARG A 24 14.58 1.02 19.48
CA ARG A 24 14.36 2.11 18.52
C ARG A 24 13.76 1.60 17.21
N LEU A 25 14.24 0.48 16.70
CA LEU A 25 13.65 -0.22 15.56
C LEU A 25 12.23 -0.73 15.91
N ARG A 26 11.99 -1.15 17.16
CA ARG A 26 10.66 -1.46 17.70
C ARG A 26 9.81 -0.21 17.99
N ARG A 27 10.39 0.99 18.08
CA ARG A 27 9.65 2.27 18.29
C ARG A 27 9.33 3.00 16.99
N ALA A 28 10.03 2.71 15.90
CA ALA A 28 9.59 3.04 14.56
C ALA A 28 8.52 2.03 14.09
N VAL A 29 7.51 1.78 14.93
CA VAL A 29 6.31 1.09 14.49
C VAL A 29 5.67 1.99 13.45
N LEU A 30 5.75 1.58 12.20
CA LEU A 30 5.05 2.21 11.09
C LEU A 30 3.53 2.06 11.32
N VAL A 31 2.95 3.04 12.00
CA VAL A 31 1.51 3.15 12.16
C VAL A 31 0.96 3.76 10.87
N ILE A 32 0.73 2.93 9.86
CA ILE A 32 -0.17 3.32 8.78
C ILE A 32 -1.58 3.21 9.31
N GLY A 33 -2.21 4.36 9.54
CA GLY A 33 -3.59 4.46 9.96
C GLY A 33 -4.54 4.63 8.77
N SER A 34 -5.82 4.66 9.10
CA SER A 34 -6.87 4.98 8.15
C SER A 34 -6.71 6.38 7.54
N ALA A 35 -6.09 7.32 8.25
CA ALA A 35 -5.93 8.70 7.80
C ALA A 35 -4.98 8.81 6.60
N GLU A 36 -3.83 8.13 6.65
CA GLU A 36 -2.82 8.11 5.59
C GLU A 36 -3.39 7.47 4.31
N VAL A 37 -4.09 6.34 4.47
CA VAL A 37 -4.72 5.62 3.36
C VAL A 37 -5.82 6.47 2.73
N LEU A 38 -6.69 7.08 3.54
CA LEU A 38 -7.71 7.99 3.04
C LEU A 38 -7.13 9.19 2.31
N ARG A 39 -6.06 9.79 2.83
CA ARG A 39 -5.42 10.94 2.19
C ARG A 39 -4.94 10.60 0.78
N ALA A 40 -4.17 9.52 0.64
CA ALA A 40 -3.61 9.09 -0.64
C ALA A 40 -4.71 8.75 -1.67
N LEU A 41 -5.78 8.07 -1.24
CA LEU A 41 -6.87 7.66 -2.12
C LEU A 41 -7.81 8.83 -2.48
N ARG A 42 -8.06 9.75 -1.54
CA ARG A 42 -8.91 10.95 -1.80
C ARG A 42 -8.33 11.91 -2.82
N ALA A 43 -7.02 11.84 -3.09
CA ALA A 43 -6.43 12.57 -4.20
C ALA A 43 -7.20 12.28 -5.51
N HIS A 44 -7.63 11.04 -5.72
CA HIS A 44 -8.18 10.55 -6.98
C HIS A 44 -9.69 10.72 -7.14
N GLY A 45 -10.41 11.04 -6.06
CA GLY A 45 -11.85 11.23 -6.09
C GLY A 45 -12.53 11.12 -4.72
N THR A 46 -13.84 11.31 -4.70
CA THR A 46 -14.64 11.19 -3.49
C THR A 46 -14.83 9.72 -3.13
N ILE A 47 -14.39 9.33 -1.93
CA ILE A 47 -14.60 7.99 -1.39
C ILE A 47 -15.99 7.93 -0.75
N ALA A 48 -16.87 7.08 -1.28
CA ALA A 48 -18.19 6.82 -0.70
C ALA A 48 -18.11 5.92 0.53
N TRP A 49 -17.15 4.99 0.54
CA TRP A 49 -16.99 3.98 1.56
C TRP A 49 -15.56 3.42 1.58
N PHE A 50 -15.03 3.07 2.75
CA PHE A 50 -13.75 2.36 2.88
C PHE A 50 -13.62 1.55 4.19
N ARG A 51 -12.82 0.48 4.13
CA ARG A 51 -12.33 -0.34 5.25
C ARG A 51 -10.83 -0.55 5.10
N ILE A 52 -10.16 -0.69 6.24
CA ILE A 52 -8.76 -1.04 6.29
C ILE A 52 -8.47 -2.00 7.44
N SER A 53 -7.67 -3.02 7.16
CA SER A 53 -6.86 -3.75 8.14
C SER A 53 -5.41 -3.38 7.84
N ALA A 54 -4.68 -2.77 8.77
CA ALA A 54 -3.25 -2.46 8.65
C ALA A 54 -2.69 -2.03 10.01
N GLY A 55 -1.36 -1.94 10.10
CA GLY A 55 -0.66 -1.46 11.28
C GLY A 55 -0.77 -2.42 12.46
N VAL A 56 -0.47 -1.92 13.66
CA VAL A 56 -0.45 -2.74 14.88
C VAL A 56 -1.85 -2.85 15.48
N ASP A 57 -2.22 -4.08 15.85
CA ASP A 57 -3.43 -4.39 16.60
C ASP A 57 -3.24 -3.99 18.08
N PRO A 58 -4.10 -3.13 18.64
CA PRO A 58 -3.95 -2.68 20.03
C PRO A 58 -4.18 -3.78 21.07
N LEU A 59 -4.79 -4.91 20.70
CA LEU A 59 -5.12 -5.98 21.65
C LEU A 59 -3.93 -6.89 21.97
N ASP A 60 -3.11 -7.20 20.97
CA ASP A 60 -2.00 -8.15 21.09
C ASP A 60 -0.65 -7.59 20.61
N SER A 61 -0.61 -6.32 20.17
CA SER A 61 0.58 -5.65 19.65
C SER A 61 1.17 -6.29 18.39
N LEU A 62 0.41 -7.13 17.68
CA LEU A 62 0.85 -7.77 16.44
C LEU A 62 0.55 -6.89 15.22
N GLY A 63 1.42 -6.96 14.22
CA GLY A 63 1.17 -6.34 12.91
C GLY A 63 0.05 -7.07 12.18
N ARG A 64 -0.93 -6.32 11.68
CA ARG A 64 -2.01 -6.85 10.84
C ARG A 64 -1.57 -6.89 9.38
N PRO A 65 -1.90 -7.96 8.63
CA PRO A 65 -1.70 -7.96 7.19
C PRO A 65 -2.54 -6.83 6.58
N PRO A 66 -1.95 -6.02 5.67
CA PRO A 66 -2.66 -4.92 5.06
C PRO A 66 -3.74 -5.42 4.10
N LEU A 67 -4.95 -4.88 4.24
CA LEU A 67 -6.07 -5.04 3.32
C LEU A 67 -6.84 -3.73 3.29
N VAL A 68 -6.94 -3.11 2.12
CA VAL A 68 -7.74 -1.91 1.91
C VAL A 68 -8.88 -2.26 0.96
N VAL A 69 -10.11 -2.00 1.40
CA VAL A 69 -11.32 -2.16 0.59
C VAL A 69 -11.98 -0.80 0.50
N LEU A 70 -12.24 -0.29 -0.70
CA LEU A 70 -12.86 1.03 -0.87
C LEU A 70 -13.85 1.08 -2.03
N ARG A 71 -14.68 2.12 -2.04
CA ARG A 71 -15.55 2.46 -3.16
C ARG A 71 -15.53 3.97 -3.38
N TYR A 72 -15.22 4.39 -4.61
CA TYR A 72 -15.41 5.77 -5.03
C TYR A 72 -16.89 6.05 -5.29
N ALA A 73 -17.35 7.25 -4.95
CA ALA A 73 -18.71 7.72 -5.24
C ALA A 73 -18.92 7.89 -6.75
N ASP A 74 -17.86 8.29 -7.46
CA ASP A 74 -17.81 8.41 -8.91
C ASP A 74 -16.42 7.93 -9.38
N PRO A 75 -16.25 6.64 -9.68
CA PRO A 75 -14.97 6.09 -10.10
C PRO A 75 -14.63 6.57 -11.50
N GLN A 76 -13.76 7.57 -11.59
CA GLN A 76 -13.29 8.06 -12.88
C GLN A 76 -12.47 6.98 -13.60
N ASP A 77 -12.72 6.79 -14.90
CA ASP A 77 -12.03 5.79 -15.73
C ASP A 77 -10.51 5.91 -15.66
N ARG A 78 -9.99 7.14 -15.56
CA ARG A 78 -8.56 7.40 -15.40
C ARG A 78 -7.96 6.69 -14.18
N VAL A 79 -8.69 6.64 -13.06
CA VAL A 79 -8.22 6.07 -11.81
C VAL A 79 -8.28 4.55 -11.88
N ARG A 80 -9.35 4.00 -12.48
CA ARG A 80 -9.49 2.57 -12.79
C ARG A 80 -8.37 2.06 -13.67
N LEU A 81 -7.91 2.86 -14.63
CA LEU A 81 -6.84 2.50 -15.56
C LEU A 81 -5.45 2.73 -14.99
N ALA A 82 -5.27 3.68 -14.05
CA ALA A 82 -3.96 4.03 -13.52
C ALA A 82 -3.53 3.22 -12.29
N ILE A 83 -4.45 2.92 -11.37
CA ILE A 83 -4.11 2.27 -10.10
C ILE A 83 -3.61 0.82 -10.30
N PRO A 84 -4.30 -0.08 -11.05
CA PRO A 84 -3.86 -1.46 -11.17
C PRO A 84 -2.45 -1.62 -11.76
N PRO A 85 -2.07 -0.96 -12.87
CA PRO A 85 -0.69 -1.05 -13.39
C PRO A 85 0.34 -0.48 -12.42
N THR A 86 -0.01 0.57 -11.67
CA THR A 86 0.89 1.17 -10.67
C THR A 86 1.19 0.21 -9.53
N VAL A 87 0.18 -0.55 -9.12
CA VAL A 87 0.28 -1.57 -8.06
C VAL A 87 1.00 -2.82 -8.57
N GLU A 88 0.71 -3.27 -9.79
CA GLU A 88 1.36 -4.44 -10.39
C GLU A 88 2.85 -4.22 -10.67
N THR A 89 3.25 -2.99 -11.01
CA THR A 89 4.66 -2.59 -11.24
C THR A 89 5.36 -2.05 -9.99
N PHE A 90 4.78 -2.25 -8.81
CA PHE A 90 5.39 -1.86 -7.55
C PHE A 90 6.41 -2.91 -7.09
N GLU A 91 7.68 -2.52 -7.07
CA GLU A 91 8.79 -3.35 -6.59
C GLU A 91 8.97 -3.15 -5.07
N GLY A 92 8.11 -3.81 -4.30
CA GLY A 92 8.15 -3.84 -2.83
C GLY A 92 8.85 -5.09 -2.27
N ASN A 93 8.76 -5.23 -0.95
CA ASN A 93 9.17 -6.43 -0.23
C ASN A 93 8.24 -7.63 -0.48
N VAL A 94 6.97 -7.39 -0.80
CA VAL A 94 5.97 -8.40 -1.16
C VAL A 94 5.25 -8.00 -2.44
N ALA A 95 4.67 -8.98 -3.14
CA ALA A 95 3.87 -8.72 -4.33
C ALA A 95 2.50 -8.14 -3.95
N TRP A 96 2.03 -7.14 -4.70
CA TRP A 96 0.74 -6.47 -4.50
C TRP A 96 -0.21 -6.66 -5.67
N VAL A 97 -1.50 -6.51 -5.39
CA VAL A 97 -2.57 -6.56 -6.38
C VAL A 97 -3.61 -5.51 -6.06
N ALA A 98 -4.18 -4.92 -7.12
CA ALA A 98 -5.36 -4.09 -7.02
C ALA A 98 -6.45 -4.66 -7.92
N ASP A 99 -7.57 -5.05 -7.32
CA ASP A 99 -8.75 -5.49 -8.04
C ASP A 99 -9.77 -4.36 -8.07
N VAL A 100 -10.06 -3.88 -9.27
CA VAL A 100 -11.01 -2.79 -9.54
C VAL A 100 -12.18 -3.25 -10.43
N SER A 101 -12.35 -4.57 -10.59
CA SER A 101 -13.36 -5.20 -11.45
C SER A 101 -14.78 -4.99 -10.93
N ALA A 102 -14.95 -4.85 -9.61
CA ALA A 102 -16.23 -4.61 -8.94
C ALA A 102 -16.39 -3.14 -8.53
N GLU A 103 -17.54 -2.82 -7.89
CA GLU A 103 -17.75 -1.51 -7.26
C GLU A 103 -16.81 -1.29 -6.06
N ASN A 104 -16.57 -2.35 -5.29
CA ASN A 104 -15.62 -2.34 -4.19
C ASN A 104 -14.25 -2.75 -4.73
N TRP A 105 -13.29 -1.85 -4.61
CA TRP A 105 -11.92 -2.08 -5.02
C TRP A 105 -11.13 -2.61 -3.85
N ASN A 106 -10.29 -3.59 -4.14
CA ASN A 106 -9.38 -4.19 -3.17
C ASN A 106 -7.96 -3.78 -3.50
N LEU A 107 -7.19 -3.42 -2.48
CA LEU A 107 -5.75 -3.24 -2.55
C LEU A 107 -5.13 -4.06 -1.42
N GLU A 108 -4.38 -5.09 -1.80
CA GLU A 108 -3.90 -6.11 -0.88
C GLU A 108 -2.61 -6.77 -1.39
N PRO A 109 -1.79 -7.34 -0.50
CA PRO A 109 -0.72 -8.24 -0.92
C PRO A 109 -1.31 -9.46 -1.64
N ARG A 110 -0.60 -9.94 -2.67
CA ARG A 110 -1.01 -11.12 -3.44
C ARG A 110 -1.26 -12.34 -2.56
N ARG A 111 -0.42 -12.55 -1.55
CA ARG A 111 -0.60 -13.64 -0.58
C ARG A 111 -1.92 -13.54 0.19
N VAL A 112 -2.35 -12.33 0.60
CA VAL A 112 -3.65 -12.15 1.27
C VAL A 112 -4.77 -12.59 0.35
N ARG A 113 -4.73 -12.18 -0.93
CA ARG A 113 -5.71 -12.61 -1.94
C ARG A 113 -5.73 -14.11 -2.13
N ASP A 114 -4.57 -14.73 -2.25
CA ASP A 114 -4.44 -16.17 -2.52
C ASP A 114 -5.00 -16.99 -1.33
N GLU A 115 -4.70 -16.57 -0.10
CA GLU A 115 -5.22 -17.20 1.13
C GLU A 115 -6.74 -16.99 1.27
N LEU A 116 -7.26 -15.79 0.96
CA LEU A 116 -8.70 -15.52 0.96
C LEU A 116 -9.44 -16.36 -0.09
N SER A 117 -8.83 -16.58 -1.25
CA SER A 117 -9.40 -17.37 -2.34
C SER A 117 -9.35 -18.88 -2.07
N GLY A 118 -8.33 -19.34 -1.35
CA GLY A 118 -8.15 -20.74 -0.95
C GLY A 118 -8.93 -21.14 0.31
N ALA A 119 -9.39 -20.16 1.10
CA ALA A 119 -10.12 -20.41 2.33
C ALA A 119 -11.50 -21.06 2.09
N ALA A 120 -11.95 -21.84 3.07
CA ALA A 120 -13.30 -22.39 3.06
C ALA A 120 -14.34 -21.25 2.99
N PRO A 121 -15.44 -21.41 2.24
CA PRO A 121 -16.47 -20.38 2.12
C PRO A 121 -16.95 -19.87 3.49
N GLY A 122 -16.87 -18.56 3.70
CA GLY A 122 -17.30 -17.91 4.93
C GLY A 122 -16.30 -17.98 6.08
N TYR A 123 -15.09 -18.50 5.88
CA TYR A 123 -14.05 -18.49 6.91
C TYR A 123 -13.54 -17.07 7.17
N PRO A 124 -13.74 -16.52 8.39
CA PRO A 124 -13.34 -15.13 8.68
C PRO A 124 -11.89 -15.01 9.16
N GLY A 125 -11.20 -16.13 9.38
CA GLY A 125 -9.94 -16.18 10.13
C GLY A 125 -8.68 -15.85 9.34
N VAL A 126 -8.72 -15.75 8.00
CA VAL A 126 -7.52 -15.63 7.15
C VAL A 126 -6.55 -14.52 7.61
N LEU A 127 -7.06 -13.31 7.85
CA LEU A 127 -6.19 -12.19 8.29
C LEU A 127 -5.65 -12.42 9.70
N SER A 128 -6.42 -13.08 10.56
CA SER A 128 -5.98 -13.47 11.91
C SER A 128 -4.92 -14.55 11.84
N ASP A 129 -5.07 -15.54 10.97
CA ASP A 129 -4.09 -16.62 10.81
C ASP A 129 -2.77 -16.08 10.25
N LEU A 130 -2.84 -15.19 9.25
CA LEU A 130 -1.65 -14.49 8.75
C LEU A 130 -1.00 -13.62 9.82
N LYS A 131 -1.80 -12.90 10.62
CA LYS A 131 -1.30 -12.14 11.77
C LYS A 131 -0.53 -13.06 12.73
N HIS A 132 -1.09 -14.17 13.18
CA HIS A 132 -0.42 -15.00 14.18
C HIS A 132 0.66 -15.93 13.60
N GLY A 133 0.55 -16.29 12.32
CA GLY A 133 1.43 -17.26 11.65
C GLY A 133 2.65 -16.64 10.99
N ASP A 134 2.60 -15.37 10.57
CA ASP A 134 3.72 -14.73 9.85
C ASP A 134 3.79 -13.21 10.08
N GLN A 135 4.40 -12.82 11.21
CA GLN A 135 4.60 -11.42 11.56
C GLN A 135 5.58 -10.70 10.63
N ASP A 136 6.60 -11.39 10.12
CA ASP A 136 7.57 -10.81 9.19
C ASP A 136 6.89 -10.37 7.89
N PHE A 137 5.98 -11.20 7.36
CA PHE A 137 5.13 -10.82 6.25
C PHE A 137 4.28 -9.60 6.57
N CYS A 138 3.62 -9.56 7.73
CA CYS A 138 2.75 -8.44 8.12
C CYS A 138 3.53 -7.11 8.22
N ILE A 139 4.74 -7.15 8.79
CA ILE A 139 5.62 -5.98 8.93
C ILE A 139 6.10 -5.51 7.54
N ARG A 140 6.62 -6.41 6.71
CA ARG A 140 7.08 -6.09 5.35
C ARG A 140 5.96 -5.52 4.48
N ALA A 141 4.79 -6.16 4.52
CA ALA A 141 3.61 -5.71 3.79
C ALA A 141 3.12 -4.34 4.30
N THR A 142 3.10 -4.11 5.62
CA THR A 142 2.74 -2.78 6.14
C THR A 142 3.70 -1.70 5.64
N ARG A 143 5.01 -1.95 5.65
CA ARG A 143 5.99 -1.00 5.12
C ARG A 143 5.79 -0.71 3.63
N ASP A 144 5.50 -1.74 2.85
CA ASP A 144 5.21 -1.60 1.42
C ASP A 144 3.96 -0.74 1.17
N LEU A 145 2.92 -0.89 1.99
CA LEU A 145 1.68 -0.12 1.86
C LEU A 145 1.96 1.39 1.92
N GLU A 146 2.87 1.85 2.78
CA GLU A 146 3.23 3.27 2.87
C GLU A 146 3.80 3.79 1.55
N LEU A 147 4.78 3.05 1.02
CA LEU A 147 5.48 3.39 -0.21
C LEU A 147 4.54 3.34 -1.41
N LEU A 148 3.64 2.34 -1.44
CA LEU A 148 2.65 2.17 -2.47
C LEU A 148 1.61 3.29 -2.45
N LEU A 149 1.12 3.69 -1.27
CA LEU A 149 0.19 4.81 -1.13
C LEU A 149 0.83 6.13 -1.58
N ALA A 150 2.09 6.37 -1.22
CA ALA A 150 2.83 7.53 -1.70
C ALA A 150 3.01 7.52 -3.23
N ARG A 151 3.14 6.35 -3.86
CA ARG A 151 3.17 6.21 -5.33
C ARG A 151 1.80 6.48 -5.96
N ILE A 152 0.74 5.95 -5.37
CA ILE A 152 -0.65 6.17 -5.83
C ILE A 152 -1.01 7.66 -5.73
N GLU A 153 -0.69 8.33 -4.63
CA GLU A 153 -0.96 9.76 -4.41
C GLU A 153 -0.38 10.64 -5.54
N ARG A 154 0.77 10.26 -6.11
CA ARG A 154 1.45 10.99 -7.19
C ARG A 154 0.92 10.74 -8.60
N LEU A 155 -0.08 9.88 -8.81
CA LEU A 155 -0.61 9.64 -10.17
C LEU A 155 -1.21 10.90 -10.82
N HIS A 156 -1.44 11.97 -10.05
CA HIS A 156 -1.92 13.27 -10.53
C HIS A 156 -0.90 14.07 -11.33
N ASP A 157 0.41 13.85 -11.15
CA ASP A 157 1.43 14.73 -11.73
C ASP A 157 1.71 14.46 -13.21
N GLY A 158 1.12 13.41 -13.79
CA GLY A 158 1.31 13.03 -15.21
C GLY A 158 0.39 13.73 -16.22
N VAL A 159 -0.66 14.46 -15.78
CA VAL A 159 -1.69 15.04 -16.68
C VAL A 159 -1.81 16.56 -16.51
N ARG A 160 -0.68 17.26 -16.34
CA ARG A 160 -0.59 18.72 -16.56
C ARG A 160 0.12 19.08 -17.88
N GLY A 161 0.16 18.13 -18.82
CA GLY A 161 0.69 18.31 -20.18
C GLY A 161 -0.38 18.45 -21.28
N GLY A 162 -1.64 18.70 -20.91
CA GLY A 162 -2.70 19.05 -21.85
C GLY A 162 -2.46 20.44 -22.43
N GLY A 163 -1.54 20.54 -23.40
CA GLY A 163 -1.39 21.72 -24.23
C GLY A 163 -2.70 22.09 -24.92
N PRO A 164 -2.93 23.37 -25.24
CA PRO A 164 -4.19 23.82 -25.80
C PRO A 164 -4.52 23.04 -27.07
N VAL A 165 -5.72 22.46 -27.09
CA VAL A 165 -6.34 21.91 -28.29
C VAL A 165 -6.35 23.04 -29.33
N ARG A 166 -5.47 22.92 -30.34
CA ARG A 166 -5.56 23.75 -31.54
C ARG A 166 -6.85 23.34 -32.27
N ALA A 167 -7.92 24.08 -31.99
CA ALA A 167 -9.06 24.17 -32.89
C ALA A 167 -8.55 24.78 -34.20
N GLY A 168 -8.36 23.96 -35.23
CA GLY A 168 -7.75 24.44 -36.46
C GLY A 168 -7.67 23.41 -37.58
N HIS A 169 -8.81 22.89 -38.03
CA HIS A 169 -9.16 22.96 -39.45
C HIS A 169 -10.62 22.53 -39.66
N ARG A 170 -11.45 23.52 -40.00
CA ARG A 170 -12.68 23.28 -40.75
C ARG A 170 -12.26 22.73 -42.10
N ASN A 171 -12.73 21.54 -42.44
CA ASN A 171 -12.77 21.09 -43.82
C ASN A 171 -14.13 21.56 -44.38
N PRO A 172 -14.20 22.58 -45.25
CA PRO A 172 -15.40 22.79 -46.05
C PRO A 172 -15.37 21.81 -47.23
N GLU A 173 -16.49 21.70 -47.94
CA GLU A 173 -16.65 20.95 -49.19
C GLU A 173 -17.02 19.47 -49.06
N PHE A 174 -18.30 19.24 -48.74
CA PHE A 174 -19.13 18.37 -49.58
C PHE A 174 -20.47 19.07 -49.82
N SER A 175 -20.59 19.72 -50.98
CA SER A 175 -21.86 20.17 -51.53
C SER A 175 -22.54 19.03 -52.26
N PRO A 176 -23.86 18.82 -52.09
CA PRO A 176 -24.62 17.82 -52.83
C PRO A 176 -25.03 18.39 -54.19
N HIS A 177 -24.51 17.84 -55.29
CA HIS A 177 -25.09 18.08 -56.60
C HIS A 177 -26.23 17.09 -56.86
N ARG A 178 -27.43 17.66 -56.97
CA ARG A 178 -28.59 17.12 -57.71
C ARG A 178 -28.14 16.56 -59.06
N LEU A 179 -28.68 15.40 -59.43
CA LEU A 179 -29.01 15.10 -60.80
C LEU A 179 -30.49 14.68 -60.88
N HIS A 180 -31.05 15.02 -62.04
CA HIS A 180 -32.44 15.07 -62.44
C HIS A 180 -33.17 13.72 -62.42
#